data_AF-A0A5B8JFH9-F1
#
_entry.id   AF-A0A5B8JFH9-F1
#
_cell.length_a   1.000
_cell.length_b   1.000
_cell.length_c   1.000
_cell.angle_alpha   90.00
_cell.angle_beta   90.00
_cell.angle_gamma   90.00
#
_symmetry.space_group_name_H-M   'P 1'
#
loop_
_entity.id
_entity.type
_entity.pdbx_description
1 polymer ?
#
loop_
_entity_poly.entity_id
_entity_poly.type
_entity_poly.pdbx_seq_one_letter_code
_entity_poly.pdbx_strand_id
1 'polypeptide(L)'
;MTTSSRRTVLTAALAAAAGTTGLTAGPAAASVPAPSGTTTPTYSSHIYRNSQYTEGTDYGRRFKRHERSDPTFAGEVRLPGTAVLALHGGGIETGTSEVALGIAGYHPKDLAPTGAAGDPRHDYWLFEGLRGSGQNAELHVTSTGCDDLHALGLAEGSLGVVSVHGFANSQVPGFDLVMGGLDQEFKALIRAQLELLATTGPNPWDISIIDGSQVPALGGTDPANPCNRTLRKKGVQLELSGALRNSLFDDPSSRTGRANTTNAKFWAFTGAVRAAIAAHEASLTVD
;
A
#
# COMPACT_ATOMS: atom_id res chain seq x y z
N MET A 1 -18.21 -1.00 -43.32
CA MET A 1 -17.98 -2.46 -43.47
C MET A 1 -16.79 -2.79 -42.58
N THR A 2 -16.84 -3.55 -41.50
CA THR A 2 -17.80 -4.51 -40.98
C THR A 2 -17.77 -4.43 -39.45
N THR A 3 -18.95 -4.22 -38.87
CA THR A 3 -19.28 -4.38 -37.46
C THR A 3 -19.19 -5.86 -37.04
N SER A 4 -18.87 -6.15 -35.78
CA SER A 4 -19.48 -7.30 -35.12
C SER A 4 -19.60 -7.10 -33.61
N SER A 5 -20.78 -7.42 -33.10
CA SER A 5 -21.31 -7.12 -31.78
C SER A 5 -22.04 -8.37 -31.26
N ARG A 6 -21.95 -8.56 -29.94
CA ARG A 6 -22.85 -9.29 -29.03
C ARG A 6 -23.14 -10.78 -29.28
N ARG A 7 -22.82 -11.59 -28.26
CA ARG A 7 -23.67 -12.72 -27.85
C ARG A 7 -23.85 -12.73 -26.33
N THR A 8 -25.04 -12.33 -25.92
CA THR A 8 -25.68 -12.62 -24.63
C THR A 8 -26.27 -14.03 -24.73
N VAL A 9 -26.09 -14.87 -23.70
CA VAL A 9 -26.94 -16.04 -23.46
C VAL A 9 -27.38 -15.99 -22.00
N LEU A 10 -28.65 -15.66 -21.81
CA LEU A 10 -29.42 -15.91 -20.60
C LEU A 10 -30.03 -17.30 -20.70
N THR A 11 -29.93 -18.09 -19.64
CA THR A 11 -30.87 -19.20 -19.40
C THR A 11 -31.18 -19.23 -17.91
N ALA A 12 -32.44 -18.96 -17.58
CA ALA A 12 -33.03 -19.17 -16.27
C ALA A 12 -33.75 -20.52 -16.25
N ALA A 13 -33.70 -21.22 -15.12
CA ALA A 13 -34.74 -22.18 -14.73
C ALA A 13 -34.84 -22.22 -13.20
N LEU A 14 -36.02 -21.85 -12.70
CA LEU A 14 -36.45 -22.06 -11.32
C LEU A 14 -36.77 -23.54 -11.08
N ALA A 15 -36.50 -24.02 -9.86
CA ALA A 15 -37.32 -25.02 -9.20
C ALA A 15 -37.33 -24.72 -7.69
N ALA A 16 -38.53 -24.50 -7.15
CA ALA A 16 -38.79 -24.35 -5.73
C ALA A 16 -39.12 -25.71 -5.12
N ALA A 17 -38.63 -25.97 -3.91
CA ALA A 17 -39.27 -26.88 -2.97
C ALA A 17 -38.92 -26.47 -1.54
N ALA A 18 -39.97 -26.33 -0.72
CA ALA A 18 -39.96 -25.94 0.67
C ALA A 18 -39.43 -27.05 1.58
N GLY A 19 -38.84 -26.68 2.73
CA GLY A 19 -38.42 -27.62 3.75
C GLY A 19 -37.87 -26.93 5.02
N THR A 20 -38.79 -26.63 5.93
CA THR A 20 -38.70 -26.63 7.40
C THR A 20 -37.39 -26.27 8.13
N THR A 21 -37.56 -25.31 9.04
CA THR A 21 -36.79 -24.95 10.23
C THR A 21 -36.04 -26.09 10.93
N GLY A 22 -34.73 -25.88 11.15
CA GLY A 22 -33.90 -26.62 12.08
C GLY A 22 -32.63 -25.83 12.42
N LEU A 23 -32.66 -25.01 13.47
CA LEU A 23 -31.47 -24.46 14.09
C LEU A 23 -30.65 -25.60 14.70
N THR A 24 -29.56 -25.99 14.04
CA THR A 24 -28.52 -26.82 14.65
C THR A 24 -27.23 -26.03 14.62
N ALA A 25 -26.62 -25.85 15.80
CA ALA A 25 -25.31 -25.27 15.94
C ALA A 25 -24.29 -26.17 15.22
N GLY A 26 -23.71 -25.64 14.13
CA GLY A 26 -22.63 -26.32 13.42
C GLY A 26 -21.35 -26.33 14.25
N PRO A 27 -20.55 -27.40 14.20
CA PRO A 27 -19.25 -27.43 14.88
C PRO A 27 -18.34 -26.36 14.28
N ALA A 28 -17.49 -25.77 15.13
CA ALA A 28 -16.46 -24.82 14.73
C ALA A 28 -15.71 -25.33 13.48
N ALA A 29 -15.59 -24.48 12.47
CA ALA A 29 -14.80 -24.76 11.27
C ALA A 29 -13.34 -25.01 11.70
N ALA A 30 -12.98 -26.28 11.83
CA ALA A 30 -11.61 -26.71 11.97
C ALA A 30 -10.85 -26.31 10.70
N SER A 31 -9.65 -25.77 10.90
CA SER A 31 -8.71 -25.38 9.85
C SER A 31 -8.53 -26.51 8.82
N VAL A 32 -8.95 -26.27 7.59
CA VAL A 32 -8.62 -27.14 6.46
C VAL A 32 -7.10 -27.03 6.24
N PRO A 33 -6.33 -28.14 6.27
CA PRO A 33 -4.91 -28.08 5.98
C PRO A 33 -4.72 -27.75 4.50
N ALA A 34 -3.79 -26.83 4.22
CA ALA A 34 -3.45 -26.41 2.87
C ALA A 34 -3.08 -27.62 2.00
N PRO A 35 -3.51 -27.66 0.73
CA PRO A 35 -3.10 -28.71 -0.19
C PRO A 35 -1.57 -28.68 -0.34
N SER A 36 -0.96 -29.85 -0.19
CA SER A 36 0.48 -30.05 -0.32
C SER A 36 0.93 -29.80 -1.77
N GLY A 37 1.60 -28.67 -2.01
CA GLY A 37 2.22 -28.38 -3.30
C GLY A 37 2.77 -26.96 -3.49
N THR A 38 2.28 -25.96 -2.75
CA THR A 38 2.73 -24.57 -2.90
C THR A 38 3.63 -24.14 -1.74
N THR A 39 4.93 -24.10 -1.98
CA THR A 39 5.86 -23.39 -1.09
C THR A 39 5.54 -21.91 -1.15
N THR A 40 5.24 -21.28 0.00
CA THR A 40 5.07 -19.83 0.12
C THR A 40 6.26 -19.11 -0.53
N PRO A 41 6.04 -18.15 -1.45
CA PRO A 41 7.14 -17.49 -2.15
C PRO A 41 8.03 -16.72 -1.16
N THR A 42 9.31 -17.06 -1.15
CA THR A 42 10.33 -16.36 -0.34
C THR A 42 10.79 -15.05 -0.98
N TYR A 43 10.77 -14.98 -2.31
CA TYR A 43 11.18 -13.81 -3.08
C TYR A 43 10.09 -13.40 -4.08
N SER A 44 9.98 -12.11 -4.39
CA SER A 44 9.01 -11.63 -5.38
C SER A 44 9.23 -12.24 -6.77
N SER A 45 10.48 -12.51 -7.16
CA SER A 45 10.82 -13.20 -8.41
C SER A 45 10.35 -14.65 -8.47
N HIS A 46 10.09 -15.30 -7.33
CA HIS A 46 9.45 -16.62 -7.31
C HIS A 46 8.02 -16.54 -7.81
N ILE A 47 7.30 -15.46 -7.53
CA ILE A 47 5.96 -15.24 -8.09
C ILE A 47 6.06 -15.04 -9.60
N TYR A 48 6.98 -14.20 -10.07
CA TYR A 48 7.09 -13.83 -11.49
C TYR A 48 7.49 -14.97 -12.41
N ARG A 49 8.25 -15.94 -11.89
CA ARG A 49 8.78 -17.08 -12.67
C ARG A 49 7.92 -18.33 -12.56
N ASN A 50 6.93 -18.34 -11.66
CA ASN A 50 6.11 -19.51 -11.42
C ASN A 50 4.85 -19.45 -12.29
N SER A 51 4.67 -20.45 -13.14
CA SER A 51 3.55 -20.55 -14.09
C SER A 51 2.18 -20.68 -13.42
N GLN A 52 2.11 -20.90 -12.11
CA GLN A 52 0.84 -20.88 -11.36
C GLN A 52 0.28 -19.46 -11.18
N TYR A 53 1.11 -18.43 -11.35
CA TYR A 53 0.71 -17.04 -11.23
C TYR A 53 0.78 -16.34 -12.58
N THR A 54 -0.27 -15.59 -12.91
CA THR A 54 -0.40 -14.84 -14.15
C THR A 54 -0.53 -13.35 -13.83
N GLU A 55 0.43 -12.54 -14.29
CA GLU A 55 0.33 -11.08 -14.19
C GLU A 55 -0.89 -10.56 -14.96
N GLY A 56 -1.61 -9.60 -14.38
CA GLY A 56 -2.88 -9.10 -14.89
C GLY A 56 -4.10 -9.94 -14.49
N THR A 57 -3.91 -11.13 -13.92
CA THR A 57 -4.99 -11.99 -13.38
C THR A 57 -4.85 -12.21 -11.88
N ASP A 58 -3.70 -12.72 -11.44
CA ASP A 58 -3.42 -13.04 -10.03
C ASP A 58 -2.78 -11.87 -9.30
N TYR A 59 -1.82 -11.22 -9.95
CA TYR A 59 -1.09 -10.07 -9.42
C TYR A 59 -0.86 -9.01 -10.52
N GLY A 60 -0.51 -7.79 -10.13
CA GLY A 60 -0.06 -6.75 -11.05
C GLY A 60 1.04 -5.90 -10.42
N ARG A 61 1.98 -5.42 -11.24
CA ARG A 61 2.96 -4.42 -10.81
C ARG A 61 2.59 -3.08 -11.42
N ARG A 62 2.48 -2.05 -10.59
CA ARG A 62 2.15 -0.69 -11.01
C ARG A 62 3.22 0.26 -10.51
N PHE A 63 3.77 1.08 -11.40
CA PHE A 63 4.82 2.02 -11.01
C PHE A 63 4.77 3.31 -11.82
N LYS A 64 5.34 4.36 -11.24
CA LYS A 64 5.67 5.61 -11.93
C LYS A 64 7.07 6.03 -11.52
N ARG A 65 7.90 6.30 -12.51
CA ARG A 65 9.17 7.01 -12.36
C ARG A 65 9.11 8.27 -13.21
N HIS A 66 9.35 9.42 -12.59
CA HIS A 66 9.38 10.70 -13.28
C HIS A 66 10.68 10.83 -14.08
N GLU A 67 10.56 11.35 -15.29
CA GLU A 67 11.71 11.73 -16.10
C GLU A 67 12.51 12.82 -15.37
N ARG A 68 13.83 12.71 -15.43
CA ARG A 68 14.76 13.71 -14.95
C ARG A 68 15.80 13.93 -16.03
N SER A 69 16.01 15.19 -16.35
CA SER A 69 17.06 15.62 -17.27
C SER A 69 17.90 16.67 -16.57
N ASP A 70 19.21 16.55 -16.73
CA ASP A 70 20.16 17.58 -16.34
C ASP A 70 20.93 18.01 -17.61
N PRO A 71 20.33 18.90 -18.42
CA PRO A 71 20.88 19.26 -19.73
C PRO A 71 22.00 20.30 -19.64
N THR A 72 22.31 20.82 -18.45
CA THR A 72 23.26 21.93 -18.26
C THR A 72 24.25 21.63 -17.15
N PHE A 73 25.53 21.91 -17.37
CA PHE A 73 26.55 21.79 -16.31
C PHE A 73 26.50 22.90 -15.24
N ALA A 74 25.51 23.80 -15.30
CA ALA A 74 25.44 25.00 -14.47
C ALA A 74 24.51 24.85 -13.25
N GLY A 75 23.83 23.71 -13.10
CA GLY A 75 22.90 23.44 -12.01
C GLY A 75 23.39 22.38 -11.05
N GLU A 76 22.84 22.36 -9.84
CA GLU A 76 22.99 21.24 -8.92
C GLU A 76 22.17 20.04 -9.39
N VAL A 77 22.76 18.85 -9.31
CA VAL A 77 22.07 17.60 -9.62
C VAL A 77 21.01 17.35 -8.55
N ARG A 78 19.73 17.61 -8.88
CA ARG A 78 18.62 17.30 -7.98
C ARG A 78 18.32 15.81 -7.95
N LEU A 79 18.90 15.13 -6.97
CA LEU A 79 18.64 13.72 -6.70
C LEU A 79 17.14 13.45 -6.48
N PRO A 80 16.65 12.22 -6.75
CA PRO A 80 15.30 11.83 -6.36
C PRO A 80 15.08 11.99 -4.87
N GLY A 81 14.02 12.74 -4.51
CA GLY A 81 13.59 12.94 -3.13
C GLY A 81 13.01 11.65 -2.55
N THR A 82 11.72 11.66 -2.24
CA THR A 82 11.04 10.52 -1.63
C THR A 82 10.28 9.71 -2.68
N ALA A 83 10.44 8.38 -2.65
CA ALA A 83 9.58 7.43 -3.35
C ALA A 83 8.58 6.77 -2.39
N VAL A 84 7.45 6.30 -2.92
CA VAL A 84 6.39 5.64 -2.14
C VAL A 84 6.23 4.20 -2.60
N LEU A 85 6.32 3.25 -1.68
CA LEU A 85 6.20 1.83 -1.99
C LEU A 85 4.98 1.22 -1.32
N ALA A 86 4.33 0.26 -1.98
CA ALA A 86 3.43 -0.70 -1.34
C ALA A 86 3.75 -2.10 -1.84
N LEU A 87 4.52 -2.85 -1.06
CA LEU A 87 4.95 -4.19 -1.45
C LEU A 87 3.80 -5.21 -1.41
N HIS A 88 2.69 -4.85 -0.75
CA HIS A 88 1.54 -5.70 -0.46
C HIS A 88 0.21 -5.03 -0.82
N GLY A 89 0.17 -4.43 -2.01
CA GLY A 89 -0.99 -3.75 -2.57
C GLY A 89 -2.17 -4.65 -2.95
N GLY A 90 -3.23 -4.00 -3.44
CA GLY A 90 -4.42 -4.64 -3.97
C GLY A 90 -5.20 -5.41 -2.90
N GLY A 91 -5.28 -6.72 -3.07
CA GLY A 91 -5.98 -7.62 -2.14
C GLY A 91 -5.07 -8.28 -1.09
N ILE A 92 -3.76 -8.03 -1.09
CA ILE A 92 -2.81 -8.62 -0.12
C ILE A 92 -3.02 -7.97 1.25
N GLU A 93 -2.75 -6.66 1.34
CA GLU A 93 -3.09 -5.81 2.48
C GLU A 93 -4.03 -4.70 2.02
N THR A 94 -5.34 -4.93 2.13
CA THR A 94 -6.37 -4.09 1.51
C THR A 94 -6.26 -2.61 1.89
N GLY A 95 -6.16 -1.71 0.91
CA GLY A 95 -6.07 -0.26 1.14
C GLY A 95 -4.67 0.34 0.97
N THR A 96 -3.61 -0.48 1.02
CA THR A 96 -2.22 0.01 0.92
C THR A 96 -1.91 0.58 -0.47
N SER A 97 -2.41 -0.01 -1.56
CA SER A 97 -2.30 0.55 -2.91
C SER A 97 -2.87 1.97 -2.98
N GLU A 98 -4.08 2.13 -2.45
CA GLU A 98 -4.79 3.40 -2.51
C GLU A 98 -4.07 4.45 -1.68
N VAL A 99 -3.65 4.12 -0.45
CA VAL A 99 -2.90 5.02 0.42
C VAL A 99 -1.56 5.42 -0.21
N ALA A 100 -0.80 4.47 -0.77
CA ALA A 100 0.46 4.76 -1.43
C ALA A 100 0.28 5.69 -2.64
N LEU A 101 -0.77 5.48 -3.46
CA LEU A 101 -1.11 6.39 -4.56
C LEU A 101 -1.47 7.79 -4.06
N GLY A 102 -2.29 7.88 -3.01
CA GLY A 102 -2.67 9.16 -2.39
C GLY A 102 -1.45 9.92 -1.86
N ILE A 103 -0.53 9.24 -1.15
CA ILE A 103 0.74 9.83 -0.70
C ILE A 103 1.58 10.27 -1.91
N ALA A 104 1.63 9.47 -2.98
CA ALA A 104 2.36 9.82 -4.20
C ALA A 104 1.74 10.97 -5.01
N GLY A 105 0.51 11.39 -4.68
CA GLY A 105 -0.21 12.50 -5.32
C GLY A 105 -1.08 12.06 -6.51
N TYR A 106 -1.56 10.83 -6.49
CA TYR A 106 -2.38 10.24 -7.54
C TYR A 106 -3.72 9.77 -6.97
N HIS A 107 -4.80 10.05 -7.69
CA HIS A 107 -6.12 9.56 -7.32
C HIS A 107 -6.19 8.05 -7.59
N PRO A 108 -6.60 7.20 -6.64
CA PRO A 108 -6.51 5.74 -6.81
C PRO A 108 -7.35 5.16 -7.97
N LYS A 109 -8.45 5.83 -8.33
CA LYS A 109 -9.36 5.42 -9.42
C LYS A 109 -8.73 5.46 -10.81
N ASP A 110 -8.14 6.59 -11.17
CA ASP A 110 -7.80 6.95 -12.55
C ASP A 110 -6.35 7.41 -12.70
N LEU A 111 -5.59 7.44 -11.59
CA LEU A 111 -4.22 7.94 -11.54
C LEU A 111 -4.11 9.40 -11.97
N ALA A 112 -5.20 10.16 -11.89
CA ALA A 112 -5.14 11.59 -12.12
C ALA A 112 -4.29 12.26 -11.02
N PRO A 113 -3.54 13.31 -11.37
CA PRO A 113 -3.05 14.29 -10.40
C PRO A 113 -4.05 14.69 -9.32
N THR A 114 -3.63 14.61 -8.06
CA THR A 114 -4.34 15.22 -6.92
C THR A 114 -3.57 16.43 -6.43
N GLY A 115 -4.27 17.37 -5.81
CA GLY A 115 -3.68 18.62 -5.31
C GLY A 115 -3.72 19.75 -6.35
N ALA A 116 -3.08 20.88 -6.02
CA ALA A 116 -2.99 22.03 -6.88
C ALA A 116 -2.01 21.78 -8.04
N ALA A 117 -2.15 22.56 -9.12
CA ALA A 117 -1.17 22.56 -10.20
C ALA A 117 0.21 22.97 -9.64
N GLY A 118 1.21 22.11 -9.82
CA GLY A 118 2.56 22.31 -9.30
C GLY A 118 2.88 21.56 -8.01
N ASP A 119 1.88 20.94 -7.35
CA ASP A 119 2.15 20.09 -6.18
C ASP A 119 3.08 18.93 -6.56
N PRO A 120 4.07 18.60 -5.69
CA PRO A 120 5.06 17.58 -5.99
C PRO A 120 4.42 16.21 -6.13
N ARG A 121 4.98 15.41 -7.05
CA ARG A 121 4.58 14.03 -7.29
C ARG A 121 5.75 13.13 -6.99
N HIS A 122 5.45 12.01 -6.37
CA HIS A 122 6.47 11.06 -5.95
C HIS A 122 6.49 9.89 -6.91
N ASP A 123 7.69 9.38 -7.14
CA ASP A 123 7.84 8.07 -7.77
C ASP A 123 7.17 7.02 -6.87
N TYR A 124 6.53 6.03 -7.49
CA TYR A 124 5.88 4.97 -6.73
C TYR A 124 6.03 3.61 -7.36
N TRP A 125 5.93 2.57 -6.53
CA TRP A 125 5.82 1.19 -6.96
C TRP A 125 4.89 0.39 -6.05
N LEU A 126 4.01 -0.38 -6.67
CA LEU A 126 3.00 -1.20 -6.02
C LEU A 126 3.07 -2.61 -6.59
N PHE A 127 3.08 -3.61 -5.72
CA PHE A 127 2.77 -4.99 -6.09
C PHE A 127 1.38 -5.33 -5.58
N GLU A 128 0.45 -5.66 -6.48
CA GLU A 128 -0.96 -5.71 -6.18
C GLU A 128 -1.53 -7.11 -6.37
N GLY A 129 -2.11 -7.70 -5.32
CA GLY A 129 -2.93 -8.90 -5.46
C GLY A 129 -4.25 -8.58 -6.16
N LEU A 130 -4.55 -9.27 -7.25
CA LEU A 130 -5.71 -8.98 -8.11
C LEU A 130 -6.87 -9.95 -7.90
N ARG A 131 -6.68 -11.04 -7.15
CA ARG A 131 -7.70 -12.06 -6.89
C ARG A 131 -8.81 -11.51 -5.99
N GLY A 132 -9.92 -12.26 -5.94
CA GLY A 132 -11.05 -11.95 -5.07
C GLY A 132 -10.66 -11.86 -3.59
N SER A 133 -11.56 -11.29 -2.79
CA SER A 133 -11.33 -11.11 -1.34
C SER A 133 -10.93 -12.42 -0.66
N GLY A 134 -9.93 -12.35 0.22
CA GLY A 134 -9.39 -13.50 0.96
C GLY A 134 -8.48 -14.45 0.16
N GLN A 135 -8.22 -14.21 -1.12
CA GLN A 135 -7.49 -15.15 -1.99
C GLN A 135 -6.07 -14.71 -2.37
N ASN A 136 -5.54 -13.65 -1.72
CA ASN A 136 -4.25 -13.05 -2.07
C ASN A 136 -3.14 -13.35 -1.04
N ALA A 137 -3.44 -14.07 0.05
CA ALA A 137 -2.48 -14.31 1.13
C ALA A 137 -1.19 -15.00 0.64
N GLU A 138 -1.29 -15.90 -0.34
CA GLU A 138 -0.12 -16.59 -0.90
C GLU A 138 0.78 -15.70 -1.77
N LEU A 139 0.32 -14.50 -2.14
CA LEU A 139 1.12 -13.51 -2.87
C LEU A 139 1.97 -12.64 -1.92
N HIS A 140 1.79 -12.78 -0.60
CA HIS A 140 2.55 -12.02 0.38
C HIS A 140 3.99 -12.56 0.49
N VAL A 141 4.95 -11.74 0.06
CA VAL A 141 6.40 -11.95 0.26
C VAL A 141 6.88 -10.95 1.29
N THR A 142 7.59 -11.35 2.34
CA THR A 142 8.11 -10.40 3.35
C THR A 142 8.94 -9.29 2.70
N SER A 143 8.98 -8.09 3.30
CA SER A 143 9.67 -6.94 2.70
C SER A 143 11.14 -7.23 2.36
N THR A 144 11.85 -8.00 3.18
CA THR A 144 13.24 -8.43 2.95
C THR A 144 13.39 -9.44 1.80
N GLY A 145 12.31 -10.09 1.38
CA GLY A 145 12.22 -10.94 0.20
C GLY A 145 11.89 -10.17 -1.09
N CYS A 146 11.70 -8.85 -1.03
CA CYS A 146 11.49 -8.05 -2.24
C CYS A 146 12.79 -7.95 -3.05
N ASP A 147 12.78 -8.60 -4.21
CA ASP A 147 13.84 -8.61 -5.22
C ASP A 147 13.38 -8.09 -6.59
N ASP A 148 12.24 -7.38 -6.64
CA ASP A 148 11.77 -6.71 -7.86
C ASP A 148 12.69 -5.53 -8.21
N LEU A 149 13.29 -5.59 -9.39
CA LEU A 149 14.30 -4.62 -9.82
C LEU A 149 13.75 -3.19 -9.98
N HIS A 150 12.45 -3.01 -10.25
CA HIS A 150 11.85 -1.68 -10.29
C HIS A 150 11.64 -1.12 -8.89
N ALA A 151 11.14 -1.94 -7.96
CA ALA A 151 10.99 -1.53 -6.56
C ALA A 151 12.34 -1.13 -5.96
N LEU A 152 13.35 -1.99 -6.15
CA LEU A 152 14.71 -1.76 -5.65
C LEU A 152 15.37 -0.57 -6.35
N GLY A 153 15.25 -0.44 -7.67
CA GLY A 153 15.82 0.69 -8.40
C GLY A 153 15.20 2.04 -8.03
N LEU A 154 13.92 2.07 -7.66
CA LEU A 154 13.29 3.27 -7.11
C LEU A 154 13.79 3.57 -5.70
N ALA A 155 13.78 2.57 -4.82
CA ALA A 155 14.26 2.74 -3.45
C ALA A 155 15.72 3.23 -3.40
N GLU A 156 16.62 2.54 -4.12
CA GLU A 156 18.06 2.83 -4.14
C GLU A 156 18.40 4.13 -4.87
N GLY A 157 17.52 4.60 -5.76
CA GLY A 157 17.66 5.87 -6.45
C GLY A 157 17.16 7.08 -5.65
N SER A 158 16.45 6.86 -4.55
CA SER A 158 15.77 7.91 -3.77
C SER A 158 16.51 8.27 -2.49
N LEU A 159 16.41 9.55 -2.09
CA LEU A 159 16.88 10.05 -0.81
C LEU A 159 15.99 9.58 0.34
N GLY A 160 14.70 9.39 0.11
CA GLY A 160 13.75 8.87 1.09
C GLY A 160 12.84 7.80 0.50
N VAL A 161 12.33 6.92 1.35
CA VAL A 161 11.22 6.02 1.01
C VAL A 161 10.20 6.04 2.14
N VAL A 162 8.92 6.09 1.76
CA VAL A 162 7.79 5.74 2.62
C VAL A 162 7.19 4.44 2.08
N SER A 163 7.30 3.34 2.82
CA SER A 163 6.66 2.06 2.47
C SER A 163 5.37 1.88 3.26
N VAL A 164 4.28 1.54 2.58
CA VAL A 164 2.94 1.38 3.16
C VAL A 164 2.58 -0.11 3.20
N HIS A 165 2.22 -0.57 4.39
CA HIS A 165 1.87 -1.93 4.73
C HIS A 165 0.60 -1.95 5.60
N GLY A 166 0.09 -3.13 5.89
CA GLY A 166 -1.05 -3.33 6.73
C GLY A 166 -0.93 -4.55 7.63
N PHE A 167 -1.36 -4.39 8.88
CA PHE A 167 -1.44 -5.47 9.85
C PHE A 167 -2.91 -5.78 10.23
N ALA A 168 -3.15 -7.00 10.70
CA ALA A 168 -4.43 -7.39 11.29
C ALA A 168 -4.59 -6.79 12.68
N ASN A 169 -5.79 -6.29 13.02
CA ASN A 169 -6.06 -5.60 14.29
C ASN A 169 -5.64 -6.39 15.55
N SER A 170 -5.63 -7.72 15.47
CA SER A 170 -5.21 -8.60 16.56
C SER A 170 -3.69 -8.63 16.79
N GLN A 171 -2.87 -8.24 15.82
CA GLN A 171 -1.40 -8.24 15.95
C GLN A 171 -0.93 -7.13 16.89
N VAL A 172 -1.57 -5.96 16.85
CA VAL A 172 -1.24 -4.80 17.70
C VAL A 172 -2.53 -4.14 18.20
N PRO A 173 -3.22 -4.74 19.19
CA PRO A 173 -4.51 -4.24 19.66
C PRO A 173 -4.42 -2.80 20.21
N GLY A 174 -5.38 -1.96 19.86
CA GLY A 174 -5.49 -0.58 20.36
C GLY A 174 -4.63 0.46 19.62
N PHE A 175 -3.90 0.06 18.58
CA PHE A 175 -3.11 0.95 17.75
C PHE A 175 -3.59 0.93 16.29
N ASP A 176 -3.57 2.11 15.67
CA ASP A 176 -3.95 2.31 14.28
C ASP A 176 -2.75 2.21 13.34
N LEU A 177 -1.58 2.63 13.81
CA LEU A 177 -0.36 2.71 13.02
C LEU A 177 0.85 2.22 13.84
N VAL A 178 1.62 1.29 13.28
CA VAL A 178 2.99 1.01 13.73
C VAL A 178 3.94 1.78 12.83
N MET A 179 4.77 2.64 13.43
CA MET A 179 5.71 3.49 12.70
C MET A 179 7.14 2.93 12.78
N GLY A 180 7.60 2.31 11.70
CA GLY A 180 8.88 1.63 11.58
C GLY A 180 9.85 2.30 10.61
N GLY A 181 10.95 1.61 10.30
CA GLY A 181 12.03 2.10 9.45
C GLY A 181 13.19 2.74 10.23
N LEU A 182 14.31 2.96 9.54
CA LEU A 182 15.54 3.47 10.15
C LEU A 182 15.61 4.99 10.26
N ASP A 183 14.79 5.76 9.53
CA ASP A 183 14.88 7.23 9.53
C ASP A 183 14.07 7.89 10.66
N GLN A 184 14.70 8.04 11.83
CA GLN A 184 14.03 8.58 13.02
C GLN A 184 13.52 10.02 12.85
N GLU A 185 14.28 10.87 12.15
CA GLU A 185 13.91 12.26 11.88
C GLU A 185 12.67 12.32 10.98
N PHE A 186 12.66 11.50 9.93
CA PHE A 186 11.52 11.44 9.01
C PHE A 186 10.28 10.83 9.69
N LYS A 187 10.44 9.79 10.52
CA LYS A 187 9.35 9.28 11.38
C LYS A 187 8.76 10.39 12.26
N ALA A 188 9.61 11.19 12.91
CA ALA A 188 9.15 12.28 13.78
C ALA A 188 8.32 13.32 13.01
N LEU A 189 8.72 13.67 11.78
CA LEU A 189 7.95 14.57 10.92
C LEU A 189 6.57 13.99 10.57
N ILE A 190 6.50 12.70 10.19
CA ILE A 190 5.22 12.04 9.88
C ILE A 190 4.33 11.99 11.12
N ARG A 191 4.89 11.59 12.27
CA ARG A 191 4.16 11.56 13.55
C ARG A 191 3.55 12.91 13.88
N ALA A 192 4.35 13.98 13.82
CA ALA A 192 3.89 15.33 14.11
C ALA A 192 2.72 15.75 13.20
N GLN A 193 2.81 15.47 11.89
CA GLN A 193 1.72 15.80 10.95
C GLN A 193 0.45 15.00 11.21
N LEU A 194 0.57 13.72 11.59
CA LEU A 194 -0.60 12.90 11.96
C LEU A 194 -1.24 13.36 13.27
N GLU A 195 -0.43 13.70 14.29
CA GLU A 195 -0.93 14.22 15.58
C GLU A 195 -1.62 15.58 15.44
N LEU A 196 -1.23 16.39 14.45
CA LEU A 196 -1.94 17.63 14.11
C LEU A 196 -3.38 17.37 13.62
N LEU A 197 -3.68 16.21 13.01
CA LEU A 197 -5.05 15.87 12.60
C LEU A 197 -6.00 15.74 13.80
N ALA A 198 -5.49 15.43 14.99
CA ALA A 198 -6.28 15.33 16.21
C ALA A 198 -6.62 16.71 16.82
N THR A 199 -5.89 17.76 16.42
CA THR A 199 -5.98 19.10 17.04
C THR A 199 -6.38 20.21 16.08
N THR A 200 -6.45 19.92 14.77
CA THR A 200 -6.69 20.90 13.72
C THR A 200 -7.78 20.46 12.74
N GLY A 201 -8.44 21.42 12.10
CA GLY A 201 -9.45 21.17 11.06
C GLY A 201 -10.89 20.98 11.56
N PRO A 202 -11.86 20.87 10.63
CA PRO A 202 -13.28 20.82 10.97
C PRO A 202 -13.73 19.46 11.53
N ASN A 203 -12.96 18.39 11.31
CA ASN A 203 -13.25 17.04 11.79
C ASN A 203 -11.96 16.44 12.40
N PRO A 204 -11.64 16.76 13.66
CA PRO A 204 -10.48 16.22 14.34
C PRO A 204 -10.50 14.69 14.32
N TRP A 205 -9.35 14.10 14.03
CA TRP A 205 -9.22 12.67 13.92
C TRP A 205 -7.93 12.20 14.58
N ASP A 206 -8.10 11.50 15.69
CA ASP A 206 -7.01 10.89 16.42
C ASP A 206 -6.62 9.54 15.82
N ILE A 207 -5.32 9.30 15.72
CA ILE A 207 -4.72 8.08 15.17
C ILE A 207 -3.75 7.58 16.24
N SER A 208 -4.01 6.40 16.79
CA SER A 208 -3.14 5.80 17.80
C SER A 208 -1.86 5.24 17.15
N ILE A 209 -0.70 5.82 17.46
CA ILE A 209 0.60 5.48 16.82
C ILE A 209 1.57 4.87 17.84
N ILE A 210 2.03 3.65 17.59
CA ILE A 210 3.12 2.99 18.33
C ILE A 210 4.43 3.00 17.53
N ASP A 211 5.57 3.14 18.19
CA ASP A 211 6.87 3.03 17.53
C ASP A 211 7.21 1.57 17.23
N GLY A 212 7.73 1.30 16.02
CA GLY A 212 8.08 -0.04 15.55
C GLY A 212 9.12 -0.77 16.41
N SER A 213 9.92 -0.06 17.21
CA SER A 213 10.82 -0.69 18.19
C SER A 213 10.08 -1.49 19.27
N GLN A 214 8.82 -1.13 19.56
CA GLN A 214 7.96 -1.85 20.50
C GLN A 214 7.24 -3.04 19.85
N VAL A 215 7.27 -3.14 18.52
CA VAL A 215 6.68 -4.23 17.74
C VAL A 215 7.70 -4.73 16.71
N PRO A 216 8.80 -5.41 17.12
CA PRO A 216 9.92 -5.70 16.24
C PRO A 216 9.56 -6.43 14.94
N ALA A 217 8.55 -7.30 14.97
CA ALA A 217 8.05 -8.01 13.79
C ALA A 217 7.49 -7.08 12.69
N LEU A 218 7.05 -5.88 13.05
CA LEU A 218 6.52 -4.83 12.17
C LEU A 218 7.44 -3.58 12.17
N GLY A 219 8.63 -3.69 12.76
CA GLY A 219 9.51 -2.54 12.99
C GLY A 219 10.23 -2.04 11.73
N GLY A 220 10.33 -2.87 10.69
CA GLY A 220 10.92 -2.48 9.40
C GLY A 220 12.37 -2.00 9.48
N THR A 221 13.16 -2.44 10.47
CA THR A 221 14.53 -1.95 10.73
C THR A 221 15.62 -2.74 10.03
N ASP A 222 15.28 -3.81 9.30
CA ASP A 222 16.26 -4.58 8.52
C ASP A 222 16.84 -3.72 7.37
N PRO A 223 18.17 -3.57 7.25
CA PRO A 223 18.79 -2.85 6.13
C PRO A 223 18.45 -3.40 4.73
N ALA A 224 18.07 -4.68 4.63
CA ALA A 224 17.64 -5.30 3.39
C ALA A 224 16.19 -4.96 3.00
N ASN A 225 15.39 -4.40 3.93
CA ASN A 225 14.06 -3.89 3.62
C ASN A 225 14.18 -2.76 2.56
N PRO A 226 13.44 -2.80 1.43
CA PRO A 226 13.49 -1.77 0.41
C PRO A 226 13.34 -0.34 0.95
N CYS A 227 12.55 -0.11 2.01
CA CYS A 227 12.43 1.23 2.59
C CYS A 227 13.73 1.80 3.15
N ASN A 228 14.69 0.94 3.52
CA ASN A 228 15.99 1.32 4.07
C ASN A 228 17.12 1.27 3.04
N ARG A 229 16.85 0.89 1.79
CA ARG A 229 17.87 0.78 0.74
C ARG A 229 18.16 2.10 0.02
N THR A 230 17.58 3.20 0.49
CA THR A 230 17.77 4.57 -0.01
C THR A 230 19.24 4.98 -0.16
N LEU A 231 19.48 6.08 -0.87
CA LEU A 231 20.81 6.71 -0.93
C LEU A 231 21.35 7.05 0.46
N ARG A 232 20.45 7.36 1.41
CA ARG A 232 20.78 7.65 2.82
C ARG A 232 20.78 6.41 3.73
N LYS A 233 20.48 5.22 3.20
CA LYS A 233 20.38 3.94 3.93
C LYS A 233 19.38 3.95 5.09
N LYS A 234 18.35 4.78 4.96
CA LYS A 234 17.27 4.92 5.94
C LYS A 234 15.98 5.42 5.27
N GLY A 235 14.84 4.93 5.74
CA GLY A 235 13.51 5.40 5.34
C GLY A 235 12.47 5.05 6.39
N VAL A 236 11.19 5.11 6.00
CA VAL A 236 10.05 4.92 6.90
C VAL A 236 9.15 3.79 6.42
N GLN A 237 8.68 2.97 7.36
CA GLN A 237 7.64 1.98 7.15
C GLN A 237 6.38 2.38 7.94
N LEU A 238 5.24 2.42 7.25
CA LEU A 238 3.93 2.67 7.83
C LEU A 238 3.13 1.38 7.76
N GLU A 239 2.84 0.79 8.91
CA GLU A 239 2.03 -0.43 9.05
C GLU A 239 0.66 -0.03 9.57
N LEU A 240 -0.38 -0.12 8.75
CA LEU A 240 -1.72 0.38 9.06
C LEU A 240 -2.65 -0.74 9.50
N SER A 241 -3.35 -0.56 10.62
CA SER A 241 -4.34 -1.52 11.10
C SER A 241 -5.45 -1.73 10.07
N GLY A 242 -6.10 -2.89 10.09
CA GLY A 242 -7.28 -3.14 9.26
C GLY A 242 -8.42 -2.15 9.54
N ALA A 243 -8.59 -1.74 10.81
CA ALA A 243 -9.56 -0.74 11.19
C ALA A 243 -9.24 0.65 10.59
N LEU A 244 -7.98 1.09 10.69
CA LEU A 244 -7.52 2.33 10.08
C LEU A 244 -7.76 2.31 8.58
N ARG A 245 -7.27 1.27 7.89
CA ARG A 245 -7.42 1.12 6.43
C ARG A 245 -8.88 1.16 5.99
N ASN A 246 -9.76 0.43 6.68
CA ASN A 246 -11.19 0.43 6.34
C ASN A 246 -11.86 1.80 6.55
N SER A 247 -11.41 2.58 7.53
CA SER A 247 -12.00 3.89 7.83
C SER A 247 -11.74 4.97 6.76
N LEU A 248 -10.78 4.74 5.86
CA LEU A 248 -10.39 5.67 4.80
C LEU A 248 -11.34 5.63 3.59
N PHE A 249 -12.27 4.67 3.54
CA PHE A 249 -13.14 4.46 2.40
C PHE A 249 -14.59 4.34 2.85
N ASP A 250 -15.52 4.89 2.06
CA ASP A 250 -16.95 4.67 2.32
C ASP A 250 -17.37 3.24 1.93
N ASP A 251 -16.66 2.62 0.98
CA ASP A 251 -16.79 1.19 0.64
C ASP A 251 -15.41 0.49 0.61
N PRO A 252 -14.98 -0.15 1.71
CA PRO A 252 -13.72 -0.89 1.76
C PRO A 252 -13.80 -2.33 1.19
N SER A 253 -14.99 -2.80 0.78
CA SER A 253 -15.28 -4.22 0.53
C SER A 253 -14.55 -4.81 -0.68
N SER A 254 -14.13 -3.96 -1.61
CA SER A 254 -13.47 -4.38 -2.85
C SER A 254 -12.41 -3.38 -3.31
N ARG A 255 -11.52 -3.81 -4.21
CA ARG A 255 -10.55 -2.91 -4.86
C ARG A 255 -11.23 -1.75 -5.57
N THR A 256 -12.30 -2.04 -6.32
CA THR A 256 -13.08 -1.01 -7.01
C THR A 256 -13.79 -0.08 -6.04
N GLY A 257 -14.37 -0.61 -4.96
CA GLY A 257 -14.98 0.18 -3.89
C GLY A 257 -14.00 1.19 -3.32
N ARG A 258 -12.84 0.72 -2.83
CA ARG A 258 -11.80 1.58 -2.25
C ARG A 258 -11.31 2.65 -3.22
N ALA A 259 -11.05 2.28 -4.47
CA ALA A 259 -10.56 3.23 -5.47
C ALA A 259 -11.57 4.35 -5.80
N ASN A 260 -12.87 4.10 -5.63
CA ASN A 260 -13.94 5.07 -5.95
C ASN A 260 -14.52 5.80 -4.74
N THR A 261 -14.17 5.41 -3.52
CA THR A 261 -14.85 5.87 -2.29
C THR A 261 -13.88 6.42 -1.23
N THR A 262 -12.70 6.90 -1.64
CA THR A 262 -11.81 7.64 -0.74
C THR A 262 -12.54 8.81 -0.10
N ASN A 263 -12.55 8.88 1.23
CA ASN A 263 -13.30 9.88 1.99
C ASN A 263 -12.39 10.97 2.58
N ALA A 264 -12.94 11.86 3.42
CA ALA A 264 -12.18 12.95 4.03
C ALA A 264 -11.00 12.47 4.88
N LYS A 265 -11.12 11.33 5.58
CA LYS A 265 -10.03 10.76 6.38
C LYS A 265 -8.88 10.27 5.50
N PHE A 266 -9.18 9.66 4.36
CA PHE A 266 -8.16 9.28 3.38
C PHE A 266 -7.31 10.48 2.96
N TRP A 267 -7.96 11.58 2.58
CA TRP A 267 -7.26 12.78 2.11
C TRP A 267 -6.52 13.51 3.24
N ALA A 268 -7.07 13.51 4.45
CA ALA A 268 -6.36 14.03 5.63
C ALA A 268 -5.10 13.21 5.95
N PHE A 269 -5.20 11.88 5.98
CA PHE A 269 -4.08 10.98 6.25
C PHE A 269 -2.96 11.15 5.22
N THR A 270 -3.30 11.02 3.93
CA THR A 270 -2.32 11.10 2.84
C THR A 270 -1.73 12.51 2.72
N GLY A 271 -2.52 13.55 2.96
CA GLY A 271 -2.08 14.94 3.04
C GLY A 271 -1.07 15.19 4.17
N ALA A 272 -1.31 14.64 5.37
CA ALA A 272 -0.38 14.74 6.49
C ALA A 272 0.98 14.08 6.19
N VAL A 273 0.97 12.88 5.60
CA VAL A 273 2.20 12.21 5.19
C VAL A 273 2.92 13.00 4.08
N ARG A 274 2.19 13.59 3.14
CA ARG A 274 2.77 14.47 2.10
C ARG A 274 3.40 15.73 2.66
N ALA A 275 2.78 16.36 3.66
CA ALA A 275 3.35 17.50 4.36
C ALA A 275 4.67 17.13 5.06
N ALA A 276 4.72 15.94 5.67
CA ALA A 276 5.95 15.43 6.27
C ALA A 276 7.04 15.12 5.23
N ILE A 277 6.67 14.57 4.06
CA ILE A 277 7.60 14.39 2.94
C ILE A 277 8.18 15.73 2.48
N ALA A 278 7.35 16.76 2.33
CA ALA A 278 7.82 18.09 1.92
C ALA A 278 8.80 18.69 2.95
N ALA A 279 8.48 18.60 4.25
CA ALA A 279 9.37 19.06 5.32
C ALA A 279 10.69 18.26 5.35
N HIS A 280 10.61 16.95 5.10
CA HIS A 280 11.77 16.08 5.03
C HIS A 280 12.68 16.43 3.85
N GLU A 281 12.13 16.57 2.65
CA GLU A 281 12.93 16.94 1.48
C GLU A 281 13.57 18.32 1.62
N ALA A 282 12.86 19.28 2.21
CA ALA A 282 13.40 20.60 2.51
C ALA A 282 14.56 20.56 3.53
N SER A 283 14.57 19.58 4.45
CA SER A 283 15.70 19.41 5.39
C SER A 283 16.92 18.72 4.78
N LEU A 284 16.80 18.15 3.57
CA LEU A 284 17.91 17.51 2.86
C LEU A 284 18.61 18.47 1.89
N THR A 285 17.91 19.53 1.49
CA THR A 285 18.47 20.64 0.72
C THR A 285 19.02 21.67 1.70
N VAL A 286 20.20 21.42 2.25
CA VAL A 286 20.96 22.45 2.99
C VAL A 286 22.13 22.86 2.11
N ASP A 287 22.13 24.16 1.78
CA ASP A 287 23.03 24.92 0.89
C ASP A 287 24.51 24.48 0.88
#